data_AF-A0A059DL06-F1
#
_entry.id   AF-A0A059DL06-F1
#
_cell.length_a   1.000
_cell.length_b   1.000
_cell.length_c   1.000
_cell.angle_alpha   90.00
_cell.angle_beta   90.00
_cell.angle_gamma   90.00
#
_symmetry.space_group_name_H-M   'P 1'
#
loop_
_entity.id
_entity.type
_entity.pdbx_description
1 polymer ?
#
loop_
_entity_poly.entity_id
_entity_poly.type
_entity_poly.pdbx_seq_one_letter_code
_entity_poly.pdbx_strand_id
1 'polypeptide(L)'
;MIWAQAYETNLDRLRRYAAFSCGSEGLGDGVVSKALSHVLTDVSTAETENLIALFQKLDATLQKSPPATDSLFAELGRWQSLSPLQRRVILLCVVERFSAREAAQITGLSRGEVKAILARARLVYADRFPTRLGLIGGDDRVCGVIETSLLSVGHSLRWRIAADGKHDPATLPPASLVVVAHEGASLQQALVLCGGYAGPVILADDGASEDRLSLRHWTLPKDSLSDQTLFSSMLIRALLFSD
;
A
#
# COMPACT_ATOMS: atom_id res chain seq x y z
N MET A 1 1.32 -27.13 -13.04
CA MET A 1 2.33 -26.75 -12.03
C MET A 1 2.64 -25.25 -12.02
N ILE A 2 2.83 -24.58 -13.16
CA ILE A 2 3.19 -23.15 -13.20
C ILE A 2 2.10 -22.20 -12.65
N TRP A 3 0.80 -22.45 -12.91
CA TRP A 3 -0.27 -21.65 -12.26
C TRP A 3 -0.36 -21.85 -10.75
N ALA A 4 -0.18 -23.07 -10.26
CA ALA A 4 -0.19 -23.33 -8.81
C ALA A 4 0.92 -22.52 -8.14
N GLN A 5 2.12 -22.52 -8.74
CA GLN A 5 3.24 -21.72 -8.27
C GLN A 5 2.99 -20.21 -8.38
N ALA A 6 2.50 -19.71 -9.52
CA ALA A 6 2.19 -18.29 -9.69
C ALA A 6 1.07 -17.83 -8.72
N TYR A 7 0.07 -18.66 -8.49
CA TYR A 7 -1.01 -18.44 -7.53
C TYR A 7 -0.49 -18.43 -6.09
N GLU A 8 0.18 -19.50 -5.65
CA GLU A 8 0.72 -19.64 -4.29
C GLU A 8 1.70 -18.50 -3.96
N THR A 9 2.58 -18.15 -4.91
CA THR A 9 3.59 -17.10 -4.71
C THR A 9 2.99 -15.68 -4.71
N ASN A 10 1.79 -15.48 -5.26
CA ASN A 10 1.16 -14.16 -5.38
C ASN A 10 -0.20 -14.05 -4.68
N LEU A 11 -0.56 -15.03 -3.84
CA LEU A 11 -1.87 -15.07 -3.18
C LEU A 11 -2.13 -13.80 -2.35
N ASP A 12 -1.13 -13.32 -1.63
CA ASP A 12 -1.27 -12.10 -0.81
C ASP A 12 -1.51 -10.86 -1.66
N ARG A 13 -0.87 -10.77 -2.84
CA ARG A 13 -1.09 -9.70 -3.81
C ARG A 13 -2.51 -9.73 -4.38
N LEU A 14 -3.02 -10.93 -4.68
CA LEU A 14 -4.38 -11.13 -5.19
C LEU A 14 -5.43 -10.77 -4.13
N ARG A 15 -5.26 -11.25 -2.90
CA ARG A 15 -6.11 -10.90 -1.75
C ARG A 15 -6.10 -9.41 -1.47
N ARG A 16 -4.91 -8.81 -1.43
CA ARG A 16 -4.73 -7.36 -1.27
C ARG A 16 -5.49 -6.61 -2.36
N TYR A 17 -5.24 -6.90 -3.63
CA TYR A 17 -5.93 -6.24 -4.73
C TYR A 17 -7.45 -6.37 -4.63
N ALA A 18 -7.97 -7.55 -4.29
CA ALA A 18 -9.40 -7.79 -4.14
C ALA A 18 -10.00 -7.02 -2.95
N ALA A 19 -9.40 -7.14 -1.77
CA ALA A 19 -9.83 -6.47 -0.54
C ALA A 19 -9.85 -4.95 -0.73
N PHE A 20 -8.77 -4.38 -1.28
CA PHE A 20 -8.65 -2.94 -1.56
C PHE A 20 -9.44 -2.47 -2.78
N SER A 21 -10.02 -3.37 -3.58
CA SER A 21 -10.96 -3.00 -4.65
C SER A 21 -12.40 -3.07 -4.18
N CYS A 22 -12.75 -4.07 -3.38
CA CYS A 22 -14.08 -4.25 -2.78
C CYS A 22 -14.32 -3.31 -1.60
N GLY A 23 -13.24 -2.89 -0.94
CA GLY A 23 -13.31 -2.16 0.31
C GLY A 23 -13.81 -3.06 1.43
N SER A 24 -13.41 -4.32 1.47
CA SER A 24 -13.72 -5.25 2.57
C SER A 24 -12.83 -6.46 2.38
N GLU A 25 -12.09 -6.87 3.41
CA GLU A 25 -11.25 -8.06 3.37
C GLU A 25 -12.11 -9.31 3.14
N GLY A 26 -13.22 -9.44 3.88
CA GLY A 26 -14.15 -10.58 3.74
C GLY A 26 -14.79 -10.67 2.36
N LEU A 27 -15.22 -9.54 1.77
CA LEU A 27 -15.69 -9.56 0.37
C LEU A 27 -14.56 -9.87 -0.60
N GLY A 28 -13.36 -9.32 -0.36
CA GLY A 28 -12.17 -9.55 -1.17
C GLY A 28 -11.83 -11.04 -1.29
N ASP A 29 -11.77 -11.76 -0.17
CA ASP A 29 -11.50 -13.20 -0.17
C ASP A 29 -12.56 -13.99 -0.93
N GLY A 30 -13.84 -13.62 -0.79
CA GLY A 30 -14.92 -14.22 -1.56
C GLY A 30 -14.76 -14.00 -3.08
N VAL A 31 -14.34 -12.79 -3.49
CA VAL A 31 -14.07 -12.48 -4.90
C VAL A 31 -12.85 -13.26 -5.42
N VAL A 32 -11.78 -13.40 -4.65
CA VAL A 32 -10.60 -14.20 -5.02
C VAL A 32 -10.99 -15.66 -5.23
N SER A 33 -11.71 -16.25 -4.27
CA SER A 33 -12.20 -17.63 -4.37
C SER A 33 -13.04 -17.84 -5.63
N LYS A 34 -13.97 -16.92 -5.91
CA LYS A 34 -14.83 -16.96 -7.10
C LYS A 34 -14.07 -16.78 -8.42
N ALA A 35 -13.07 -15.90 -8.45
CA ALA A 35 -12.31 -15.62 -9.66
C ALA A 35 -11.38 -16.77 -10.06
N LEU A 36 -10.91 -17.54 -9.08
CA LEU A 36 -9.81 -18.49 -9.25
C LEU A 36 -10.22 -19.96 -9.12
N SER A 37 -11.47 -20.24 -8.76
CA SER A 37 -12.04 -21.60 -8.65
C SER A 37 -11.95 -22.44 -9.94
N HIS A 38 -11.71 -21.83 -11.10
CA HIS A 38 -11.63 -22.50 -12.41
C HIS A 38 -10.39 -22.15 -13.23
N VAL A 39 -9.30 -21.70 -12.59
CA VAL A 39 -8.12 -21.16 -13.29
C VAL A 39 -7.25 -22.21 -14.02
N LEU A 40 -7.53 -23.50 -13.88
CA LEU A 40 -6.59 -24.57 -14.20
C LEU A 40 -6.44 -24.97 -15.68
N THR A 41 -7.07 -24.29 -16.65
CA THR A 41 -7.17 -24.86 -18.02
C THR A 41 -6.13 -24.38 -19.04
N ASP A 42 -5.55 -23.17 -18.94
CA ASP A 42 -4.59 -22.67 -19.96
C ASP A 42 -3.36 -22.02 -19.33
N VAL A 43 -2.20 -22.66 -19.46
CA VAL A 43 -0.95 -22.28 -18.79
C VAL A 43 0.09 -21.80 -19.78
N SER A 44 0.49 -20.52 -19.67
CA SER A 44 1.69 -20.04 -20.36
C SER A 44 2.94 -20.62 -19.68
N THR A 45 4.01 -20.82 -20.43
CA THR A 45 5.32 -21.15 -19.87
C THR A 45 5.98 -19.95 -19.19
N ALA A 46 5.52 -18.73 -19.48
CA ALA A 46 6.03 -17.51 -18.87
C ALA A 46 5.27 -17.15 -17.57
N GLU A 47 5.98 -17.07 -16.45
CA GLU A 47 5.41 -16.75 -15.13
C GLU A 47 4.70 -15.38 -15.10
N THR A 48 5.29 -14.37 -15.75
CA THR A 48 4.70 -13.03 -15.83
C THR A 48 3.36 -13.02 -16.57
N GLU A 49 3.22 -13.81 -17.63
CA GLU A 49 1.97 -13.91 -18.38
C GLU A 49 0.87 -14.58 -17.56
N ASN A 50 1.21 -15.63 -16.81
CA ASN A 50 0.28 -16.29 -15.89
C ASN A 50 -0.15 -15.36 -14.75
N LEU A 51 0.77 -14.54 -14.21
CA LEU A 51 0.45 -13.54 -13.20
C LEU A 51 -0.53 -12.48 -13.74
N ILE A 52 -0.27 -11.95 -14.94
CA ILE A 52 -1.19 -11.00 -15.58
C ILE A 52 -2.55 -11.65 -15.80
N ALA A 53 -2.59 -12.90 -16.23
CA ALA A 53 -3.84 -13.64 -16.45
C ALA A 53 -4.63 -13.90 -15.14
N LEU A 54 -3.95 -14.16 -14.01
CA LEU A 54 -4.56 -14.23 -12.68
C LEU A 54 -5.24 -12.90 -12.33
N PHE A 55 -4.53 -11.79 -12.47
CA PHE A 55 -5.05 -10.46 -12.17
C PHE A 55 -6.17 -10.05 -13.13
N GLN A 56 -6.10 -10.41 -14.40
CA GLN A 56 -7.17 -10.21 -15.39
C GLN A 56 -8.48 -10.89 -14.96
N LYS A 57 -8.41 -12.17 -14.59
CA LYS A 57 -9.61 -12.92 -14.15
C LYS A 57 -10.19 -12.36 -12.86
N LEU A 58 -9.32 -11.99 -11.93
CA LEU A 58 -9.72 -11.32 -10.69
C LEU A 58 -10.38 -9.98 -10.97
N ASP A 59 -9.78 -9.15 -11.83
CA ASP A 59 -10.31 -7.86 -12.24
C ASP A 59 -11.70 -7.98 -12.87
N ALA A 60 -11.87 -8.90 -13.82
CA ALA A 60 -13.15 -9.17 -14.48
C ALA A 60 -14.23 -9.61 -13.49
N THR A 61 -13.86 -10.28 -12.40
CA THR A 61 -14.77 -10.67 -11.33
C THR A 61 -15.12 -9.45 -10.46
N LEU A 62 -14.13 -8.63 -10.11
CA LEU A 62 -14.32 -7.38 -9.36
C LEU A 62 -15.26 -6.40 -10.07
N GLN A 63 -15.21 -6.29 -11.40
CA GLN A 63 -16.14 -5.45 -12.18
C GLN A 63 -17.62 -5.80 -11.96
N LYS A 64 -17.88 -7.07 -11.63
CA LYS A 64 -19.24 -7.61 -11.45
C LYS A 64 -19.65 -7.66 -9.97
N SER A 65 -18.73 -7.36 -9.06
CA SER A 65 -18.97 -7.40 -7.63
C SER A 65 -19.46 -6.04 -7.15
N PRO A 66 -20.58 -5.96 -6.40
CA PRO A 66 -21.00 -4.72 -5.79
C PRO A 66 -19.97 -4.25 -4.75
N PRO A 67 -19.75 -2.94 -4.57
CA PRO A 67 -18.92 -2.43 -3.49
C PRO A 67 -19.53 -2.77 -2.13
N ALA A 68 -18.70 -2.93 -1.10
CA ALA A 68 -19.17 -3.18 0.26
C ALA A 68 -20.03 -2.02 0.78
N THR A 69 -21.11 -2.33 1.49
CA THR A 69 -21.93 -1.35 2.23
C THR A 69 -21.14 -0.76 3.41
N ASP A 70 -20.43 -1.61 4.16
CA ASP A 70 -19.42 -1.25 5.15
C ASP A 70 -18.05 -1.33 4.48
N SER A 71 -17.61 -0.20 3.95
CA SER A 71 -16.38 -0.16 3.21
C SER A 71 -15.19 0.05 4.15
N LEU A 72 -14.08 -0.68 3.97
CA LEU A 72 -12.71 -0.25 4.32
C LEU A 72 -12.47 1.19 3.84
N PHE A 73 -13.27 1.65 2.87
CA PHE A 73 -13.25 2.98 2.34
C PHE A 73 -14.11 4.02 3.05
N ALA A 74 -14.95 3.66 4.02
CA ALA A 74 -15.89 4.57 4.70
C ALA A 74 -15.18 5.74 5.40
N GLU A 75 -13.88 5.60 5.64
CA GLU A 75 -12.98 6.58 6.26
C GLU A 75 -11.72 6.84 5.41
N LEU A 76 -11.86 7.00 4.09
CA LEU A 76 -10.72 7.17 3.18
C LEU A 76 -10.77 8.47 2.38
N GLY A 77 -10.85 9.62 3.05
CA GLY A 77 -11.26 10.90 2.47
C GLY A 77 -10.86 11.13 1.00
N ARG A 78 -9.61 11.42 0.66
CA ARG A 78 -9.26 11.69 -0.77
C ARG A 78 -9.52 10.50 -1.71
N TRP A 79 -9.40 9.26 -1.22
CA TRP A 79 -9.59 8.04 -2.02
C TRP A 79 -11.06 7.73 -2.31
N GLN A 80 -11.99 8.18 -1.46
CA GLN A 80 -13.42 8.12 -1.74
C GLN A 80 -13.81 8.92 -2.98
N SER A 81 -13.09 10.00 -3.30
CA SER A 81 -13.37 10.82 -4.49
C SER A 81 -13.09 10.11 -5.82
N LEU A 82 -12.31 9.02 -5.80
CA LEU A 82 -11.97 8.25 -6.99
C LEU A 82 -13.09 7.28 -7.37
N SER A 83 -13.32 7.10 -8.67
CA SER A 83 -14.25 6.06 -9.14
C SER A 83 -13.69 4.65 -8.90
N PRO A 84 -14.53 3.60 -8.82
CA PRO A 84 -14.07 2.22 -8.66
C PRO A 84 -13.02 1.82 -9.71
N LEU A 85 -13.19 2.25 -10.96
CA LEU A 85 -12.21 2.01 -12.03
C LEU A 85 -10.87 2.68 -11.73
N GLN A 86 -10.90 3.94 -11.27
CA GLN A 86 -9.67 4.67 -10.94
C GLN A 86 -8.92 4.00 -9.79
N ARG A 87 -9.63 3.60 -8.73
CA ARG A 87 -9.03 2.87 -7.59
C ARG A 87 -8.34 1.60 -8.06
N ARG A 88 -9.01 0.76 -8.83
CA ARG A 88 -8.43 -0.47 -9.40
C ARG A 88 -7.15 -0.22 -10.19
N VAL A 89 -7.16 0.75 -11.11
CA VAL A 89 -5.96 1.10 -11.91
C VAL A 89 -4.81 1.61 -11.03
N ILE A 90 -5.11 2.43 -10.04
CA ILE A 90 -4.10 2.96 -9.11
C ILE A 90 -3.53 1.82 -8.25
N LEU A 91 -4.36 0.92 -7.72
CA LEU A 91 -3.90 -0.24 -6.96
C LEU A 91 -2.97 -1.12 -7.81
N LEU A 92 -3.34 -1.43 -9.05
CA LEU A 92 -2.50 -2.23 -9.95
C LEU A 92 -1.13 -1.59 -10.19
N CYS A 93 -1.06 -0.28 -10.39
CA CYS A 93 0.19 0.37 -10.77
C CYS A 93 1.03 0.82 -9.57
N VAL A 94 0.39 1.31 -8.51
CA VAL A 94 1.07 1.90 -7.34
C VAL A 94 1.32 0.84 -6.27
N VAL A 95 0.34 -0.02 -5.99
CA VAL A 95 0.48 -1.09 -4.98
C VAL A 95 1.13 -2.32 -5.58
N GLU A 96 0.57 -2.83 -6.68
CA GLU A 96 1.02 -4.09 -7.27
C GLU A 96 2.16 -3.92 -8.29
N ARG A 97 2.60 -2.67 -8.52
CA ARG A 97 3.74 -2.30 -9.38
C ARG A 97 3.66 -2.78 -10.83
N PHE A 98 2.46 -3.07 -11.34
CA PHE A 98 2.29 -3.33 -12.77
C PHE A 98 2.60 -2.07 -13.59
N SER A 99 3.28 -2.24 -14.71
CA SER A 99 3.45 -1.17 -15.67
C SER A 99 2.10 -0.72 -16.25
N ALA A 100 2.05 0.49 -16.82
CA ALA A 100 0.84 0.97 -17.48
C ALA A 100 0.39 0.08 -18.65
N ARG A 101 1.30 -0.70 -19.24
CA ARG A 101 0.98 -1.68 -20.29
C ARG A 101 0.30 -2.91 -19.70
N GLU A 102 0.84 -3.44 -18.62
CA GLU A 102 0.28 -4.62 -17.94
C GLU A 102 -1.05 -4.29 -17.29
N ALA A 103 -1.18 -3.14 -16.62
CA ALA A 103 -2.44 -2.69 -16.06
C ALA A 103 -3.53 -2.47 -17.13
N ALA A 104 -3.15 -1.98 -18.32
CA ALA A 104 -4.05 -1.90 -19.47
C ALA A 104 -4.52 -3.30 -19.91
N GLN A 105 -3.59 -4.26 -19.96
CA GLN A 105 -3.91 -5.66 -20.24
C GLN A 105 -4.85 -6.25 -19.18
N ILE A 106 -4.63 -5.95 -17.89
CA ILE A 106 -5.42 -6.45 -16.76
C ILE A 106 -6.85 -5.91 -16.79
N THR A 107 -7.00 -4.62 -17.04
CA THR A 107 -8.29 -3.91 -16.92
C THR A 107 -9.09 -3.87 -18.22
N GLY A 108 -8.48 -4.21 -19.35
CA GLY A 108 -9.07 -4.06 -20.69
C GLY A 108 -9.10 -2.62 -21.20
N LEU A 109 -8.47 -1.68 -20.50
CA LEU A 109 -8.34 -0.29 -20.93
C LEU A 109 -7.21 -0.11 -21.95
N SER A 110 -7.22 1.01 -22.68
CA SER A 110 -6.05 1.44 -23.43
C SER A 110 -4.94 1.94 -22.50
N ARG A 111 -3.68 1.82 -22.96
CA ARG A 111 -2.52 2.39 -22.25
C ARG A 111 -2.67 3.90 -22.01
N GLY A 112 -3.35 4.62 -22.91
CA GLY A 112 -3.60 6.05 -22.78
C GLY A 112 -4.54 6.36 -21.60
N GLU A 113 -5.62 5.60 -21.47
CA GLU A 113 -6.58 5.75 -20.36
C GLU A 113 -5.94 5.45 -19.01
N VAL A 114 -5.15 4.36 -18.92
CA VAL A 114 -4.39 4.03 -17.70
C VAL A 114 -3.47 5.19 -17.31
N LYS A 115 -2.69 5.73 -18.26
CA LYS A 115 -1.82 6.88 -18.00
C LYS A 115 -2.60 8.12 -17.56
N ALA A 116 -3.76 8.38 -18.16
CA ALA A 116 -4.61 9.52 -17.78
C ALA A 116 -5.18 9.37 -16.36
N ILE A 117 -5.58 8.16 -15.97
CA ILE A 117 -6.01 7.86 -14.59
C ILE A 117 -4.87 8.11 -13.61
N LEU A 118 -3.67 7.59 -13.90
CA LEU A 118 -2.50 7.79 -13.05
C LEU A 118 -2.09 9.26 -12.96
N ALA A 119 -2.19 10.03 -14.05
CA ALA A 119 -1.92 11.46 -14.03
C ALA A 119 -2.89 12.23 -13.12
N ARG A 120 -4.19 11.90 -13.15
CA ARG A 120 -5.18 12.48 -12.23
C ARG A 120 -4.92 12.06 -10.79
N ALA A 121 -4.60 10.80 -10.55
CA ALA A 121 -4.23 10.31 -9.23
C ALA A 121 -3.01 11.07 -8.67
N ARG A 122 -2.00 11.35 -9.51
CA ARG A 122 -0.85 12.17 -9.12
C ARG A 122 -1.23 13.59 -8.72
N LEU A 123 -2.27 14.19 -9.29
CA LEU A 123 -2.75 15.51 -8.84
C LEU A 123 -3.42 15.41 -7.47
N VAL A 124 -4.20 14.35 -7.24
CA VAL A 124 -4.87 14.10 -5.95
C VAL A 124 -3.87 13.79 -4.83
N TYR A 125 -2.79 13.08 -5.15
CA TYR A 125 -1.78 12.57 -4.21
C TYR A 125 -0.38 13.18 -4.42
N ALA A 126 -0.28 14.39 -4.97
CA ALA A 126 0.99 15.04 -5.31
C ALA A 126 1.90 15.27 -4.08
N ASP A 127 1.29 15.47 -2.92
CA ASP A 127 1.93 15.60 -1.61
C ASP A 127 2.44 14.26 -1.06
N ARG A 128 1.91 13.14 -1.57
CA ARG A 128 2.22 11.78 -1.11
C ARG A 128 3.28 11.07 -1.97
N PHE A 129 3.42 11.44 -3.25
CA PHE A 129 4.36 10.80 -4.20
C PHE A 129 5.19 11.78 -5.03
N PRO A 130 6.50 11.53 -5.27
CA PRO A 130 7.31 10.46 -4.67
C PRO A 130 7.50 10.69 -3.17
N THR A 131 7.46 9.60 -2.41
CA THR A 131 7.39 9.66 -0.94
C THR A 131 8.66 10.22 -0.34
N ARG A 132 8.46 11.23 0.51
CA ARG A 132 9.47 11.84 1.36
C ARG A 132 9.24 11.36 2.79
N LEU A 133 10.08 10.46 3.29
CA LEU A 133 9.89 9.83 4.59
C LEU A 133 10.63 10.61 5.68
N GLY A 134 9.98 10.83 6.82
CA GLY A 134 10.62 11.26 8.06
C GLY A 134 10.74 10.10 9.04
N LEU A 135 11.86 9.99 9.75
CA LEU A 135 12.07 8.92 10.73
C LEU A 135 12.27 9.50 12.13
N ILE A 136 11.51 9.00 13.11
CA ILE A 136 11.67 9.30 14.53
C ILE A 136 12.16 8.04 15.23
N GLY A 137 13.30 8.15 15.91
CA GLY A 137 13.96 6.99 16.51
C GLY A 137 14.68 6.13 15.48
N GLY A 138 14.66 4.82 15.71
CA GLY A 138 15.43 3.82 14.99
C GLY A 138 16.93 3.90 15.30
N ASP A 139 17.58 2.74 15.35
CA ASP A 139 19.03 2.67 15.33
C ASP A 139 19.56 2.81 13.89
N ASP A 140 20.88 2.82 13.72
CA ASP A 140 21.49 2.94 12.39
C ASP A 140 21.17 1.76 11.48
N ARG A 141 20.89 0.59 12.06
CA ARG A 141 20.47 -0.60 11.32
C ARG A 141 19.08 -0.41 10.71
N VAL A 142 18.09 0.00 11.50
CA VAL A 142 16.73 0.30 11.04
C VAL A 142 16.76 1.38 9.95
N CYS A 143 17.57 2.42 10.15
CA CYS A 143 17.74 3.49 9.17
C CYS A 143 18.26 2.94 7.82
N GLY A 144 19.34 2.16 7.84
CA GLY A 144 19.92 1.61 6.61
C GLY A 144 19.00 0.63 5.87
N VAL A 145 18.20 -0.14 6.62
CA VAL A 145 17.16 -1.02 6.07
C VAL A 145 16.06 -0.23 5.35
N ILE A 146 15.56 0.85 5.98
CA ILE A 146 14.55 1.72 5.39
C ILE A 146 15.13 2.36 4.13
N GLU A 147 16.30 2.97 4.21
CA GLU A 147 16.96 3.62 3.06
C GLU A 147 17.12 2.66 1.88
N THR A 148 17.58 1.43 2.14
CA THR A 148 17.72 0.38 1.11
C THR A 148 16.37 0.05 0.47
N SER A 149 15.31 -0.06 1.26
CA SER A 149 13.95 -0.34 0.78
C SER A 149 13.43 0.77 -0.14
N LEU A 150 13.75 2.03 0.19
CA LEU A 150 13.30 3.22 -0.57
C LEU A 150 14.02 3.40 -1.92
N LEU A 151 15.28 2.97 -2.05
CA LEU A 151 16.08 3.09 -3.29
C LEU A 151 15.37 2.47 -4.51
N SER A 152 14.62 1.40 -4.30
CA SER A 152 13.96 0.63 -5.37
C SER A 152 12.65 1.26 -5.89
N VAL A 153 12.14 2.31 -5.23
CA VAL A 153 10.79 2.88 -5.47
C VAL A 153 10.82 4.40 -5.71
N GLY A 154 12.00 5.03 -5.75
CA GLY A 154 12.14 6.48 -5.97
C GLY A 154 11.66 7.31 -4.77
N HIS A 155 11.56 6.68 -3.60
CA HIS A 155 11.28 7.35 -2.33
C HIS A 155 12.59 7.80 -1.68
N SER A 156 12.52 8.72 -0.73
CA SER A 156 13.72 9.25 -0.05
C SER A 156 13.46 9.48 1.43
N LEU A 157 14.43 9.12 2.27
CA LEU A 157 14.49 9.57 3.65
C LEU A 157 14.92 11.05 3.66
N ARG A 158 14.11 11.91 4.28
CA ARG A 158 14.34 13.37 4.28
C ARG A 158 15.07 13.85 5.51
N TRP A 159 14.72 13.27 6.65
CA TRP A 159 15.28 13.63 7.94
C TRP A 159 15.08 12.46 8.90
N ARG A 160 15.95 12.43 9.90
CA ARG A 160 15.88 11.52 11.04
C ARG A 160 16.10 12.34 12.30
N ILE A 161 15.29 12.07 13.32
CA ILE A 161 15.44 12.66 14.65
C ILE A 161 15.39 11.57 15.71
N ALA A 162 15.95 11.86 16.89
CA ALA A 162 15.83 10.97 18.04
C ALA A 162 14.39 10.92 18.57
N ALA A 163 14.02 9.82 19.22
CA ALA A 163 12.73 9.66 19.90
C ALA A 163 12.72 10.35 21.29
N ASP A 164 13.32 11.54 21.41
CA ASP A 164 13.49 12.27 22.68
C ASP A 164 12.47 13.41 22.88
N GLY A 165 11.57 13.61 21.91
CA GLY A 165 10.52 14.62 21.95
C GLY A 165 11.01 16.07 21.85
N LYS A 166 12.31 16.31 21.58
CA LYS A 166 12.87 17.68 21.51
C LYS A 166 12.56 18.39 20.20
N HIS A 167 12.26 17.64 19.15
CA HIS A 167 11.98 18.17 17.82
C HIS A 167 10.53 17.88 17.47
N ASP A 168 9.77 18.91 17.11
CA ASP A 168 8.44 18.73 16.55
C ASP A 168 8.56 18.45 15.03
N PRO A 169 8.10 17.29 14.54
CA PRO A 169 8.18 16.97 13.12
C PRO A 169 7.43 17.97 12.22
N ALA A 170 6.46 18.74 12.75
CA ALA A 170 5.81 19.82 12.01
C ALA A 170 6.73 20.99 11.63
N THR A 171 7.88 21.12 12.31
CA THR A 171 8.87 22.18 12.07
C THR A 171 9.98 21.75 11.09
N LEU A 172 10.05 20.47 10.74
CA LEU A 172 11.04 19.91 9.85
C LEU A 172 10.64 20.06 8.37
N PRO A 173 11.58 19.87 7.42
CA PRO A 173 11.23 19.87 6.00
C PRO A 173 10.06 18.90 5.69
N PRO A 174 9.12 19.26 4.80
CA PRO A 174 7.89 18.49 4.59
C PRO A 174 8.14 17.02 4.22
N ALA A 175 7.64 16.13 5.07
CA ALA A 175 7.53 14.69 4.83
C ALA A 175 6.13 14.35 4.28
N SER A 176 6.07 13.37 3.39
CA SER A 176 4.84 12.75 2.90
C SER A 176 4.23 11.78 3.93
N LEU A 177 5.10 11.15 4.74
CA LEU A 177 4.79 10.18 5.79
C LEU A 177 5.91 10.18 6.84
N VAL A 178 5.56 9.92 8.10
CA VAL A 178 6.51 9.74 9.21
C VAL A 178 6.47 8.29 9.70
N VAL A 179 7.64 7.70 9.95
CA VAL A 179 7.79 6.42 10.65
C VAL A 179 8.34 6.69 12.04
N VAL A 180 7.71 6.13 13.07
CA VAL A 180 8.21 6.15 14.45
C VAL A 180 8.68 4.76 14.80
N ALA A 181 9.99 4.59 15.00
CA ALA A 181 10.61 3.34 15.44
C ALA A 181 11.20 3.56 16.84
N HIS A 182 10.35 3.50 17.86
CA HIS A 182 10.76 3.78 19.25
C HIS A 182 10.68 2.50 20.10
N GLU A 183 11.83 2.06 20.61
CA GLU A 183 11.91 0.85 21.43
C GLU A 183 11.25 1.03 22.79
N GLY A 184 10.44 0.04 23.20
CA GLY A 184 9.83 0.02 24.53
C GLY A 184 8.81 1.12 24.80
N ALA A 185 8.41 1.89 23.78
CA ALA A 185 7.39 2.92 23.91
C ALA A 185 6.01 2.31 24.00
N SER A 186 5.15 2.91 24.82
CA SER A 186 3.71 2.72 24.63
C SER A 186 3.25 3.42 23.35
N LEU A 187 2.15 2.94 22.77
CA LEU A 187 1.49 3.59 21.64
C LEU A 187 1.25 5.09 21.89
N GLN A 188 0.83 5.45 23.11
CA GLN A 188 0.58 6.83 23.49
C GLN A 188 1.86 7.68 23.48
N GLN A 189 2.99 7.14 23.92
CA GLN A 189 4.28 7.83 23.86
C GLN A 189 4.73 8.04 22.41
N ALA A 190 4.55 7.03 21.55
CA ALA A 190 4.87 7.13 20.13
C ALA A 190 4.01 8.20 19.42
N LEU A 191 2.73 8.30 19.78
CA LEU A 191 1.83 9.35 19.28
C LEU A 191 2.26 10.75 19.75
N VAL A 192 2.71 10.90 20.99
CA VAL A 192 3.23 12.19 21.51
C VAL A 192 4.45 12.66 20.71
N LEU A 193 5.33 11.74 20.30
CA LEU A 193 6.51 12.06 19.48
C LEU A 193 6.16 12.61 18.09
N CYS A 194 4.93 12.37 17.61
CA CYS A 194 4.48 12.90 16.32
C CYS A 194 4.22 14.42 16.36
N GLY A 195 4.10 15.02 17.55
CA GLY A 195 3.94 16.45 17.73
C GLY A 195 2.78 17.03 16.91
N GLY A 196 3.02 18.14 16.21
CA GLY A 196 2.04 18.81 15.37
C GLY A 196 1.90 18.21 13.95
N TYR A 197 2.57 17.10 13.64
CA TYR A 197 2.58 16.57 12.28
C TYR A 197 1.19 16.08 11.85
N ALA A 198 0.68 16.67 10.78
CA ALA A 198 -0.68 16.43 10.31
C ALA A 198 -0.79 15.33 9.23
N GLY A 199 0.32 14.70 8.82
CA GLY A 199 0.33 13.68 7.78
C GLY A 199 0.21 12.24 8.31
N PRO A 200 0.31 11.24 7.42
CA PRO A 200 0.33 9.82 7.78
C PRO A 200 1.53 9.48 8.65
N VAL A 201 1.28 8.67 9.67
CA VAL A 201 2.26 8.14 10.60
C VAL A 201 2.16 6.63 10.63
N ILE A 202 3.31 5.97 10.57
CA ILE A 202 3.46 4.55 10.80
C ILE A 202 4.23 4.37 12.12
N LEU A 203 3.66 3.63 13.06
CA LEU A 203 4.23 3.33 14.35
C LEU A 203 4.76 1.90 14.31
N ALA A 204 6.08 1.75 14.43
CA ALA A 204 6.76 0.47 14.44
C ALA A 204 7.16 0.11 15.87
N ASP A 205 6.56 -0.96 16.40
CA ASP A 205 6.84 -1.45 17.76
C ASP A 205 6.84 -3.00 17.81
N ASP A 206 7.43 -3.56 18.86
CA ASP A 206 7.66 -5.01 19.00
C ASP A 206 6.38 -5.81 19.33
N GLY A 207 5.27 -5.14 19.67
CA GLY A 207 3.99 -5.74 20.03
C GLY A 207 2.84 -5.45 19.06
N ALA A 208 3.06 -4.60 18.06
CA ALA A 208 2.08 -4.20 17.07
C ALA A 208 1.74 -5.34 16.10
N SER A 209 0.45 -5.45 15.77
CA SER A 209 0.00 -6.05 14.52
C SER A 209 0.05 -5.02 13.39
N GLU A 210 0.13 -5.48 12.13
CA GLU A 210 -0.19 -4.60 10.99
C GLU A 210 -1.64 -4.17 11.10
N ASP A 211 -1.89 -2.91 11.43
CA ASP A 211 -3.26 -2.40 11.66
C ASP A 211 -3.36 -0.88 11.41
N ARG A 212 -4.59 -0.38 11.35
CA ARG A 212 -4.92 1.04 11.24
C ARG A 212 -5.61 1.52 12.52
N LEU A 213 -4.95 2.43 13.24
CA LEU A 213 -5.47 2.98 14.49
C LEU A 213 -6.41 4.18 14.29
N SER A 214 -6.20 4.94 13.22
CA SER A 214 -7.01 6.11 12.89
C SER A 214 -6.85 6.51 11.42
N LEU A 215 -7.47 7.62 11.01
CA LEU A 215 -7.31 8.19 9.68
C LEU A 215 -5.85 8.41 9.27
N ARG A 216 -4.96 8.70 10.22
CA ARG A 216 -3.56 9.07 9.96
C ARG A 216 -2.54 8.10 10.55
N HIS A 217 -2.90 7.32 11.56
CA HIS A 217 -1.97 6.48 12.30
C HIS A 217 -2.16 5.01 11.97
N TRP A 218 -1.05 4.37 11.63
CA TRP A 218 -0.92 2.96 11.26
C TRP A 218 0.10 2.30 12.15
N THR A 219 -0.01 0.99 12.35
CA THR A 219 0.98 0.21 13.11
C THR A 219 1.58 -0.88 12.24
N LEU A 220 2.84 -1.23 12.48
CA LEU A 220 3.42 -2.47 12.01
C LEU A 220 4.37 -3.08 13.05
N PRO A 221 4.57 -4.41 13.03
CA PRO A 221 5.63 -5.03 13.82
C PRO A 221 6.98 -4.46 13.42
N LYS A 222 7.84 -4.16 14.39
CA LYS A 222 9.16 -3.58 14.14
C LYS A 222 10.01 -4.43 13.18
N ASP A 223 9.97 -5.75 13.33
CA ASP A 223 10.69 -6.68 12.44
C ASP A 223 10.27 -6.54 10.97
N SER A 224 9.01 -6.16 10.73
CA SER A 224 8.47 -5.93 9.39
C SER A 224 9.04 -4.68 8.70
N LEU A 225 9.72 -3.78 9.41
CA LEU A 225 10.53 -2.72 8.77
C LEU A 225 11.65 -3.30 7.90
N SER A 226 12.13 -4.50 8.26
CA SER A 226 13.16 -5.26 7.54
C SER A 226 12.62 -6.00 6.34
N ASP A 227 11.33 -6.28 6.32
CA ASP A 227 10.66 -6.93 5.20
C ASP A 227 10.25 -5.86 4.18
N GLN A 228 10.98 -5.83 3.06
CA GLN A 228 10.73 -4.87 2.00
C GLN A 228 9.29 -4.92 1.46
N THR A 229 8.69 -6.11 1.42
CA THR A 229 7.34 -6.31 0.87
C THR A 229 6.29 -5.77 1.83
N LEU A 230 6.39 -6.13 3.11
CA LEU A 230 5.46 -5.68 4.15
C LEU A 230 5.59 -4.17 4.38
N PHE A 231 6.82 -3.67 4.57
CA PHE A 231 7.05 -2.24 4.78
C PHE A 231 6.57 -1.40 3.60
N SER A 232 6.87 -1.81 2.36
CA SER A 232 6.37 -1.10 1.17
C SER A 232 4.84 -1.14 1.07
N SER A 233 4.23 -2.29 1.39
CA SER A 233 2.78 -2.45 1.43
C SER A 233 2.14 -1.49 2.44
N MET A 234 2.68 -1.43 3.66
CA MET A 234 2.20 -0.54 4.71
C MET A 234 2.39 0.94 4.35
N LEU A 235 3.56 1.30 3.83
CA LEU A 235 3.87 2.65 3.36
C LEU A 235 2.86 3.11 2.31
N ILE A 236 2.54 2.25 1.34
CA ILE A 236 1.58 2.58 0.28
C ILE A 236 0.16 2.70 0.85
N ARG A 237 -0.25 1.80 1.77
CA ARG A 237 -1.54 1.90 2.46
C ARG A 237 -1.64 3.25 3.17
N ALA A 238 -0.67 3.59 4.01
CA ALA A 238 -0.67 4.83 4.77
C ALA A 238 -0.70 6.08 3.86
N LEU A 239 0.00 6.08 2.73
CA LEU A 239 0.00 7.21 1.79
C LEU A 239 -1.31 7.37 1.02
N LEU A 240 -1.91 6.26 0.59
CA LEU A 240 -3.14 6.29 -0.21
C LEU A 240 -4.38 6.54 0.64
N PHE A 241 -4.34 6.11 1.89
CA PHE A 241 -5.52 6.00 2.75
C PHE A 241 -5.54 7.00 3.89
N SER A 242 -4.49 7.81 4.08
CA SER A 242 -4.52 8.88 5.08
C SER A 242 -4.90 10.23 4.47
N ASP A 243 -5.78 10.94 5.19
CA ASP A 243 -6.26 12.27 4.83
C ASP A 243 -5.23 13.37 5.08
#